data_AF-A0AAU7JDV7-F1
#
_entry.id   AF-A0AAU7JDV7-F1
#
_cell.length_a   1.000
_cell.length_b   1.000
_cell.length_c   1.000
_cell.angle_alpha   90.00
_cell.angle_beta   90.00
_cell.angle_gamma   90.00
#
_symmetry.space_group_name_H-M   'P 1'
#
loop_
_entity.id
_entity.type
_entity.pdbx_description
1 polymer ?
#
loop_
_entity_poly.entity_id
_entity_poly.type
_entity_poly.pdbx_seq_one_letter_code
_entity_poly.pdbx_strand_id
1 'polypeptide(L)'
;MTAAAAWGQAADALEFQPAGHGAGCLVHRRAFRVLLGRASTGEEPQAAECLAFYDRNAAAFEAAAADKIARRGLAPAARFHLTSRDVRRAMSGASGRQVAVSAEPLQEMAGQHAQQRP
;
A
#
# COMPACT_ATOMS: atom_id res chain seq x y z
N MET A 1 -4.12 -12.20 7.44
CA MET A 1 -5.48 -11.71 7.15
C MET A 1 -5.40 -10.18 7.10
N THR A 2 -5.45 -9.58 5.92
CA THR A 2 -5.57 -8.13 5.76
C THR A 2 -6.96 -7.73 6.25
N ALA A 3 -7.06 -6.78 7.18
CA ALA A 3 -8.35 -6.29 7.63
C ALA A 3 -9.08 -5.62 6.45
N ALA A 4 -10.37 -5.93 6.26
CA ALA A 4 -11.16 -5.34 5.20
C ALA A 4 -11.35 -3.84 5.47
N ALA A 5 -11.01 -2.99 4.49
CA ALA A 5 -11.32 -1.57 4.55
C ALA A 5 -12.82 -1.33 4.28
N ALA A 6 -13.40 -0.33 4.95
CA ALA A 6 -14.81 0.03 4.79
C ALA A 6 -14.97 1.54 4.66
N TRP A 7 -16.07 1.97 4.05
CA TRP A 7 -16.40 3.40 3.96
C TRP A 7 -17.28 3.82 5.14
N GLY A 8 -16.78 4.74 5.96
CA GLY A 8 -17.51 5.36 7.06
C GLY A 8 -18.28 6.58 6.57
N GLN A 9 -19.60 6.46 6.35
CA GLN A 9 -20.41 7.55 5.81
C GLN A 9 -20.42 8.80 6.70
N ALA A 10 -20.46 8.64 8.02
CA ALA A 10 -20.43 9.75 8.96
C ALA A 10 -19.09 10.51 8.96
N ALA A 11 -17.99 9.80 8.69
CA ALA A 11 -16.64 10.37 8.65
C ALA A 11 -16.24 10.87 7.25
N ASP A 12 -17.05 10.54 6.23
CA ASP A 12 -16.73 10.69 4.82
C ASP A 12 -15.31 10.21 4.48
N ALA A 13 -14.99 9.01 4.97
CA ALA A 13 -13.64 8.47 4.98
C ALA A 13 -13.61 6.96 4.78
N LEU A 14 -12.51 6.49 4.20
CA LEU A 14 -12.13 5.09 4.25
C LEU A 14 -11.53 4.78 5.62
N GLU A 15 -12.01 3.73 6.26
CA GLU A 15 -11.51 3.21 7.53
C GLU A 15 -10.91 1.83 7.32
N PHE A 16 -9.69 1.62 7.82
CA PHE A 16 -9.05 0.30 7.83
C PHE A 16 -8.25 0.13 9.12
N GLN A 17 -7.92 -1.12 9.47
CA GLN A 17 -7.12 -1.43 10.64
C GLN A 17 -5.67 -1.75 10.21
N PRO A 18 -4.69 -0.89 10.52
CA PRO A 18 -3.29 -1.18 10.22
C PRO A 18 -2.80 -2.41 10.97
N ALA A 19 -1.92 -3.20 10.35
CA ALA A 19 -1.34 -4.37 11.00
C ALA A 19 -0.52 -3.98 12.25
N GLY A 20 -0.74 -4.68 13.36
CA GLY A 20 0.00 -4.46 14.60
C GLY A 20 -0.40 -3.21 15.39
N HIS A 21 -1.41 -2.46 14.95
CA HIS A 21 -2.00 -1.35 15.70
C HIS A 21 -3.37 -1.74 16.25
N GLY A 22 -3.72 -1.26 17.44
CA GLY A 22 -4.95 -1.62 18.15
C GLY A 22 -6.17 -0.76 17.80
N ALA A 23 -6.01 0.29 16.98
CA ALA A 23 -7.10 1.17 16.57
C ALA A 23 -7.14 1.45 15.06
N GLY A 24 -8.32 1.89 14.59
CA GLY A 24 -8.53 2.17 13.17
C GLY A 24 -7.76 3.39 12.66
N CYS A 25 -7.46 3.35 11.37
CA CYS A 25 -6.89 4.44 10.59
C CYS A 25 -7.92 4.97 9.60
N LEU A 26 -8.06 6.30 9.51
CA LEU A 26 -8.99 6.95 8.59
C LEU A 26 -8.25 7.65 7.43
N VAL A 27 -8.87 7.64 6.25
CA VAL A 27 -8.44 8.43 5.10
C VAL A 27 -9.64 9.15 4.52
N HIS A 28 -9.74 10.46 4.76
CA HIS A 28 -10.87 11.27 4.30
C HIS A 28 -10.92 11.37 2.77
N ARG A 29 -12.12 11.55 2.22
CA ARG A 29 -12.36 11.78 0.77
C ARG A 29 -11.47 12.89 0.18
N ARG A 30 -11.24 13.97 0.94
CA ARG A 30 -10.34 15.07 0.52
C ARG A 30 -8.90 14.60 0.25
N ALA A 31 -8.41 13.59 0.96
CA ALA A 31 -7.10 13.01 0.67
C ALA A 31 -7.14 12.25 -0.67
N PHE A 32 -8.18 11.46 -0.91
CA PHE A 32 -8.38 10.76 -2.18
C PHE A 32 -8.50 11.69 -3.38
N ARG A 33 -9.10 12.87 -3.21
CA ARG A 33 -9.15 13.89 -4.28
C ARG A 33 -7.76 14.24 -4.82
N VAL A 34 -6.77 14.31 -3.94
CA VAL A 34 -5.36 14.53 -4.35
C VAL A 34 -4.74 13.26 -4.93
N LEU A 35 -4.99 12.11 -4.31
CA LEU A 35 -4.40 10.83 -4.73
C LEU A 35 -4.89 10.37 -6.11
N LEU A 36 -6.14 10.70 -6.46
CA LEU A 36 -6.77 10.41 -7.75
C LEU A 36 -6.52 11.51 -8.80
N GLY A 37 -5.71 12.53 -8.48
CA GLY A 37 -5.38 13.61 -9.42
C GLY A 37 -6.52 14.61 -9.68
N ARG A 38 -7.59 14.61 -8.89
CA ARG A 38 -8.78 15.47 -9.05
C ARG A 38 -8.71 16.80 -8.29
N ALA A 39 -7.53 17.12 -7.75
CA ALA A 39 -7.34 18.35 -7.00
C ALA A 39 -7.57 19.62 -7.84
N SER A 40 -7.33 19.55 -9.15
CA SER A 40 -7.50 20.66 -10.10
C SER A 40 -8.87 20.68 -10.79
N THR A 41 -9.59 19.56 -10.83
CA THR A 41 -10.86 19.43 -11.56
C THR A 41 -12.07 19.78 -10.70
N GLY A 42 -11.91 19.84 -9.37
CA GLY A 42 -13.01 20.09 -8.42
C GLY A 42 -13.96 18.89 -8.23
N GLU A 43 -13.72 17.78 -8.94
CA GLU A 43 -14.53 16.57 -8.85
C GLU A 43 -14.26 15.82 -7.54
N GLU A 44 -15.33 15.49 -6.82
CA GLU A 44 -15.27 14.72 -5.58
C GLU A 44 -15.31 13.22 -5.90
N PRO A 45 -14.30 12.44 -5.50
CA PRO A 45 -14.28 11.02 -5.78
C PRO A 45 -15.36 10.29 -4.99
N GLN A 46 -16.02 9.32 -5.62
CA GLN A 46 -17.04 8.51 -4.97
C GLN A 46 -16.41 7.51 -3.97
N ALA A 47 -17.20 7.06 -2.99
CA ALA A 47 -16.75 6.09 -1.99
C ALA A 47 -16.18 4.81 -2.63
N ALA A 48 -16.86 4.29 -3.67
CA ALA A 48 -16.41 3.12 -4.41
C ALA A 48 -15.06 3.32 -5.10
N GLU A 49 -14.79 4.52 -5.63
CA GLU A 49 -13.51 4.85 -6.26
C GLU A 49 -12.38 4.93 -5.22
N CYS A 50 -12.67 5.44 -4.03
CA CYS A 50 -11.74 5.49 -2.92
C CYS A 50 -11.38 4.10 -2.42
N LEU A 51 -12.38 3.22 -2.25
CA LEU A 51 -12.19 1.81 -1.89
C LEU A 51 -11.38 1.07 -2.95
N ALA A 52 -11.74 1.19 -4.23
CA ALA A 52 -11.00 0.55 -5.32
C ALA A 52 -9.56 1.05 -5.42
N PHE A 53 -9.31 2.34 -5.11
CA PHE A 53 -7.96 2.88 -5.04
C PHE A 53 -7.17 2.29 -3.87
N TYR A 54 -7.79 2.13 -2.70
CA TYR A 54 -7.17 1.46 -1.56
C TYR A 54 -6.81 0.01 -1.90
N ASP A 55 -7.74 -0.77 -2.45
CA ASP A 55 -7.50 -2.18 -2.76
C ASP A 55 -6.29 -2.39 -3.68
N ARG A 56 -6.15 -1.54 -4.71
CA ARG A 56 -5.00 -1.57 -5.62
C ARG A 56 -3.68 -1.16 -4.97
N ASN A 57 -3.73 -0.42 -3.87
CA ASN A 57 -2.56 0.21 -3.25
C ASN A 57 -2.42 -0.14 -1.76
N ALA A 58 -3.05 -1.20 -1.27
CA ALA A 58 -3.19 -1.48 0.16
C ALA A 58 -1.83 -1.49 0.89
N ALA A 59 -0.79 -2.04 0.25
CA ALA A 59 0.58 -2.03 0.77
C ALA A 59 1.14 -0.62 1.05
N ALA A 60 0.82 0.37 0.20
CA ALA A 60 1.23 1.75 0.42
C ALA A 60 0.48 2.41 1.58
N PHE A 61 -0.79 2.06 1.81
CA PHE A 61 -1.56 2.54 2.95
C PHE A 61 -1.05 1.95 4.26
N GLU A 62 -0.75 0.65 4.29
CA GLU A 62 -0.10 -0.01 5.43
C GLU A 62 1.27 0.60 5.74
N ALA A 63 2.10 0.79 4.71
CA ALA A 63 3.41 1.42 4.88
C ALA A 63 3.30 2.88 5.39
N ALA A 64 2.34 3.64 4.89
CA ALA A 64 2.08 5.01 5.36
C ALA A 64 1.59 5.03 6.82
N ALA A 65 0.74 4.08 7.22
CA ALA A 65 0.29 3.92 8.59
C ALA A 65 1.46 3.60 9.53
N ALA A 66 2.27 2.59 9.20
CA ALA A 66 3.44 2.20 9.98
C ALA A 66 4.44 3.36 10.13
N ASP A 67 4.77 4.05 9.03
CA ASP A 67 5.66 5.21 9.05
C ASP A 67 5.09 6.35 9.92
N LYS A 68 3.79 6.63 9.85
CA LYS A 68 3.16 7.67 10.67
C LYS A 68 3.15 7.31 12.15
N ILE A 69 2.84 6.07 12.50
CA ILE A 69 2.89 5.56 13.88
C ILE A 69 4.30 5.73 14.45
N ALA A 70 5.31 5.25 13.72
CA ALA A 70 6.71 5.35 14.14
C ALA A 70 7.19 6.81 14.27
N ARG A 71 6.92 7.66 13.26
CA ARG A 71 7.34 9.06 13.27
C ARG A 71 6.66 9.93 14.33
N ARG A 72 5.48 9.54 14.81
CA ARG A 72 4.69 10.32 15.76
C ARG A 72 4.63 9.69 17.16
N GLY A 73 5.13 8.47 17.35
CA GLY A 73 5.04 7.75 18.61
C GLY A 73 3.58 7.57 19.06
N LEU A 74 2.69 7.21 18.14
CA LEU A 74 1.27 7.08 18.46
C LEU A 74 1.04 5.95 19.46
N ALA A 75 0.19 6.18 20.46
CA ALA A 75 -0.18 5.15 21.43
C ALA A 75 -0.86 3.96 20.70
N PRO A 76 -0.65 2.70 21.15
CA PRO A 76 -1.11 1.51 20.43
C PRO A 76 -2.62 1.45 20.11
N ALA A 77 -3.45 2.14 20.87
CA ALA A 77 -4.90 2.20 20.67
C ALA A 77 -5.40 3.59 20.20
N ALA A 78 -4.51 4.49 19.79
CA ALA A 78 -4.90 5.80 19.29
C ALA A 78 -5.42 5.70 17.85
N ARG A 79 -6.65 6.18 17.61
CA ARG A 79 -7.15 6.41 16.26
C ARG A 79 -6.37 7.54 15.61
N PHE A 80 -6.11 7.42 14.32
CA PHE A 80 -5.41 8.46 13.55
C PHE A 80 -5.89 8.49 12.11
N HIS A 81 -5.53 9.54 11.38
CA HIS A 81 -5.83 9.65 9.96
C HIS A 81 -4.54 9.68 9.13
N LEU A 82 -4.57 9.20 7.89
CA LEU A 82 -3.53 9.48 6.89
C LEU A 82 -3.92 10.66 6.02
N THR A 83 -2.92 11.46 5.66
CA THR A 83 -3.06 12.52 4.66
C THR A 83 -2.64 12.01 3.29
N SER A 84 -3.01 12.72 2.22
CA SER A 84 -2.52 12.41 0.88
C SER A 84 -0.99 12.45 0.78
N ARG A 85 -0.32 13.30 1.57
CA ARG A 85 1.14 13.35 1.67
C ARG A 85 1.73 12.09 2.27
N ASP A 86 1.13 11.57 3.35
CA ASP A 86 1.59 10.34 4.00
C ASP A 86 1.55 9.18 2.98
N VAL A 87 0.43 9.02 2.27
CA VAL A 87 0.25 7.95 1.28
C VAL A 87 1.19 8.14 0.06
N ARG A 88 1.30 9.35 -0.49
CA ARG A 88 2.21 9.63 -1.62
C ARG A 88 3.66 9.32 -1.28
N ARG A 89 4.10 9.63 -0.06
CA ARG A 89 5.47 9.34 0.39
C ARG A 89 5.75 7.84 0.42
N ALA A 90 4.79 7.04 0.90
CA ALA A 90 4.87 5.59 0.88
C ALA A 90 4.85 5.02 -0.54
N MET A 91 4.03 5.57 -1.45
CA MET A 91 4.00 5.18 -2.87
C MET A 91 5.33 5.44 -3.58
N SER A 92 5.95 6.60 -3.35
CA SER A 92 7.27 6.92 -3.91
C SER A 92 8.38 6.08 -3.31
N GLY A 93 8.28 5.71 -2.03
CA GLY A 93 9.24 4.82 -1.35
C GLY A 93 9.14 3.35 -1.78
N ALA A 94 7.95 2.87 -2.17
CA ALA A 94 7.76 1.53 -2.71
C ALA A 94 8.43 1.36 -4.09
N SER A 95 8.43 2.43 -4.91
CA SER A 95 9.10 2.44 -6.22
C SER A 95 10.63 2.33 -6.15
N GLY A 96 11.24 2.56 -4.98
CA GLY A 96 12.68 2.40 -4.74
C GLY A 96 13.08 1.07 -4.09
N ARG A 97 12.11 0.20 -3.74
CA ARG A 97 12.35 -1.06 -3.02
C ARG A 97 11.83 -2.27 -3.80
N GLN A 98 12.01 -2.24 -5.12
CA GLN A 98 11.84 -3.40 -6.00
C GLN A 98 13.14 -3.64 -6.78
N VAL A 99 14.25 -3.80 -6.06
CA VAL A 99 15.43 -4.52 -6.54
C VAL A 99 15.85 -5.47 -5.43
N ALA A 100 15.24 -6.64 -5.40
CA ALA A 100 15.69 -7.77 -4.59
C ALA A 100 15.54 -9.05 -5.43
N VAL A 101 16.60 -9.30 -6.21
CA VAL A 101 17.24 -10.60 -6.49
C VAL A 101 16.34 -11.84 -6.61
N SER A 102 16.08 -12.25 -7.85
CA SER A 102 16.14 -13.68 -8.21
C SER A 102 17.58 -13.97 -8.63
N ALA A 103 18.44 -14.23 -7.64
CA ALA A 103 19.68 -14.95 -7.89
C ALA A 103 19.29 -16.44 -7.95
N GLU A 104 19.17 -17.00 -9.14
CA GLU A 104 19.16 -18.45 -9.30
C GLU A 104 20.62 -18.91 -9.54
N PRO A 105 21.17 -19.78 -8.69
CA PRO A 105 22.51 -20.31 -8.87
C PRO A 105 22.56 -21.30 -10.06
N LEU A 106 23.64 -21.19 -10.83
CA LEU A 106 24.03 -22.11 -11.90
C LEU A 106 23.85 -23.58 -11.48
N GLN A 107 22.93 -24.30 -12.12
CA GLN A 107 22.94 -25.76 -12.13
C GLN A 107 23.82 -26.25 -13.27
N GLU A 108 25.03 -26.64 -12.88
CA GLU A 108 25.94 -27.51 -13.60
C GLU A 108 25.27 -28.86 -13.85
N MET A 109 25.00 -29.20 -15.12
CA MET A 109 24.62 -30.55 -15.53
C MET A 109 25.58 -31.06 -16.58
N ALA A 110 26.56 -31.82 -16.08
CA ALA A 110 27.29 -32.81 -16.86
C ALA A 110 26.31 -33.84 -17.44
N GLY A 111 26.52 -34.26 -18.69
CA GLY A 111 25.84 -35.44 -19.23
C GLY A 111 25.75 -35.53 -20.74
N GLN A 112 26.83 -36.00 -21.36
CA GLN A 112 26.85 -37.03 -22.42
C GLN A 112 25.89 -36.88 -23.61
N HIS A 113 26.46 -36.75 -24.81
CA HIS A 113 25.99 -37.53 -25.95
C HIS A 113 27.20 -38.01 -26.75
N ALA A 114 27.51 -39.29 -26.53
CA ALA A 114 28.22 -40.11 -27.50
C ALA A 114 27.31 -40.31 -28.72
N GLN A 115 27.82 -40.07 -29.92
CA GLN A 115 27.29 -40.70 -31.12
C GLN A 115 28.45 -41.13 -32.02
N GLN A 116 28.46 -42.43 -32.24
CA GLN A 116 29.45 -43.21 -32.97
C GLN A 116 29.10 -43.28 -34.46
N ARG A 117 30.16 -43.22 -35.29
CA ARG A 117 30.51 -44.14 -36.42
C ARG A 117 29.58 -44.18 -37.66
N PRO A 118 30.05 -44.73 -38.80
CA PRO A 118 31.34 -45.38 -39.09
C PRO A 118 32.30 -44.61 -40.00
#